data_AF-A0A1V4VNH6-F1
#
_entry.id   AF-A0A1V4VNH6-F1
#
_cell.length_a   1.000
_cell.length_b   1.000
_cell.length_c   1.000
_cell.angle_alpha   90.00
_cell.angle_beta   90.00
_cell.angle_gamma   90.00
#
_symmetry.space_group_name_H-M   'P 1'
#
loop_
_entity.id
_entity.type
_entity.pdbx_description
1 polymer ?
#
loop_
_entity_poly.entity_id
_entity_poly.type
_entity_poly.pdbx_seq_one_letter_code
_entity_poly.pdbx_strand_id
1 'polypeptide(L)' 'MDNYEVILKFFNKADKPVSASQIAAATGIDKKEVDKVMKKLKKEEKIASPKNCYWEIKK' A
#
# COMPACT_ATOMS: atom_id res chain seq x y z
N MET A 1 7.62 1.75 -15.28
CA MET A 1 7.77 1.10 -13.96
C MET A 1 6.74 1.72 -13.05
N ASP A 2 5.55 1.13 -12.99
CA ASP A 2 4.47 1.69 -12.18
C ASP A 2 4.62 1.20 -10.75
N ASN A 3 5.17 2.08 -9.89
CA ASN A 3 5.21 1.89 -8.44
C ASN A 3 3.82 1.50 -7.90
N TYR A 4 2.75 1.98 -8.54
CA TYR A 4 1.37 1.64 -8.23
C TYR A 4 1.08 0.13 -8.33
N GLU A 5 1.45 -0.52 -9.44
CA GLU A 5 1.20 -1.94 -9.64
C GLU A 5 2.00 -2.82 -8.67
N VAL A 6 3.25 -2.43 -8.39
CA VAL A 6 4.12 -3.17 -7.46
C VAL A 6 3.51 -3.13 -6.06
N ILE A 7 3.08 -1.96 -5.61
CA ILE A 7 2.44 -1.77 -4.31
C ILE A 7 1.10 -2.50 -4.26
N LEU A 8 0.28 -2.42 -5.32
CA LEU A 8 -1.00 -3.11 -5.42
C LEU A 8 -0.81 -4.64 -5.35
N LYS A 9 0.16 -5.20 -6.08
CA LYS A 9 0.48 -6.64 -6.03
C LYS A 9 1.02 -7.05 -4.66
N PHE A 10 1.85 -6.22 -4.04
CA PHE A 10 2.34 -6.47 -2.68
C PHE A 10 1.18 -6.53 -1.69
N PHE A 11 0.26 -5.57 -1.77
CA PHE A 11 -0.96 -5.55 -0.99
C PHE A 11 -1.88 -6.75 -1.27
N ASN A 12 -2.01 -7.18 -2.52
CA ASN A 12 -2.84 -8.33 -2.88
C ASN A 12 -2.26 -9.65 -2.34
N LYS A 13 -0.94 -9.73 -2.22
CA LYS A 13 -0.24 -10.84 -1.55
C LYS A 13 -0.16 -10.68 -0.03
N ALA A 14 -0.35 -9.47 0.49
CA ALA A 14 -0.31 -9.20 1.90
C ALA A 14 -1.63 -9.64 2.54
N ASP A 15 -1.61 -10.81 3.16
CA ASP A 15 -2.73 -11.36 3.95
C ASP A 15 -2.94 -10.63 5.30
N LYS A 16 -2.15 -9.58 5.55
CA LYS A 16 -2.14 -8.83 6.80
C LYS A 16 -2.14 -7.33 6.51
N PRO A 17 -2.67 -6.52 7.44
CA PRO A 17 -2.52 -5.08 7.36
C PRO A 17 -1.02 -4.73 7.36
N VAL A 18 -0.58 -3.98 6.35
CA VAL A 18 0.81 -3.54 6.19
C VAL A 18 0.88 -2.01 6.17
N SER A 19 1.97 -1.48 6.71
CA SER A 19 2.20 -0.03 6.77
C SER A 19 2.95 0.49 5.54
N ALA A 20 2.84 1.79 5.27
CA ALA A 20 3.60 2.46 4.20
C ALA A 20 5.11 2.19 4.29
N SER A 21 5.63 2.17 5.52
CA SER A 21 7.04 1.90 5.80
C SER A 21 7.43 0.45 5.45
N GLN A 22 6.57 -0.53 5.72
CA GLN A 22 6.82 -1.93 5.34
C GLN A 22 6.80 -2.11 3.83
N ILE A 23 5.88 -1.45 3.13
CA ILE A 23 5.80 -1.52 1.67
C ILE A 23 7.04 -0.88 1.06
N ALA A 24 7.44 0.30 1.52
CA ALA A 24 8.67 0.96 1.07
C ALA A 24 9.90 0.05 1.29
N ALA A 25 10.00 -0.58 2.45
CA ALA A 25 11.10 -1.50 2.76
C ALA A 25 11.06 -2.79 1.91
N ALA A 26 9.89 -3.35 1.65
CA ALA A 26 9.73 -4.60 0.91
C ALA A 26 9.82 -4.43 -0.61
N THR A 27 9.37 -3.29 -1.13
CA THR A 27 9.36 -2.99 -2.56
C THR A 27 10.57 -2.17 -3.02
N GLY A 28 11.33 -1.59 -2.06
CA GLY A 28 12.42 -0.67 -2.36
C GLY A 28 11.94 0.68 -2.92
N ILE A 29 10.64 0.96 -2.87
CA ILE A 29 10.04 2.18 -3.39
C ILE A 29 10.23 3.31 -2.38
N ASP A 30 10.54 4.51 -2.88
CA ASP A 30 10.68 5.70 -2.06
C ASP A 30 9.40 5.97 -1.26
N LYS A 31 9.55 6.36 0.01
CA LYS A 31 8.42 6.61 0.91
C LYS A 31 7.45 7.64 0.33
N LYS A 32 7.94 8.62 -0.45
CA LYS A 32 7.09 9.60 -1.16
C LYS A 32 6.20 8.96 -2.21
N GLU A 33 6.73 8.00 -2.95
CA GLU A 33 5.99 7.30 -4.00
C GLU A 33 4.97 6.34 -3.38
N VAL A 34 5.35 5.64 -2.31
CA VAL A 34 4.42 4.80 -1.54
C VAL A 34 3.26 5.63 -0.98
N ASP A 35 3.53 6.80 -0.39
CA ASP A 35 2.49 7.69 0.15
C ASP A 35 1.54 8.22 -0.95
N LYS A 36 2.06 8.61 -2.11
CA LYS A 36 1.23 9.00 -3.27
C LYS A 36 0.32 7.87 -3.72
N VAL A 37 0.87 6.66 -3.86
CA VAL A 37 0.13 5.49 -4.30
C VAL A 37 -0.92 5.10 -3.25
N MET A 38 -0.58 5.10 -1.97
CA MET A 38 -1.52 4.86 -0.88
C MET A 38 -2.66 5.88 -0.87
N LYS A 39 -2.38 7.17 -1.06
CA LYS A 39 -3.41 8.21 -1.17
C LYS A 39 -4.35 7.96 -2.35
N LYS A 40 -3.81 7.52 -3.51
CA LYS A 40 -4.63 7.11 -4.66
C LYS A 40 -5.49 5.89 -4.33
N LEU A 41 -4.89 4.82 -3.81
CA LEU A 41 -5.58 3.57 -3.47
C LEU A 41 -6.67 3.79 -2.41
N LYS A 42 -6.41 4.64 -1.42
CA LYS A 42 -7.39 5.05 -0.41
C LYS A 42 -8.54 5.83 -1.06
N LYS A 43 -8.24 6.73 -2.00
CA LYS A 43 -9.24 7.51 -2.74
C LYS A 43 -10.09 6.64 -3.67
N GLU A 44 -9.51 5.55 -4.18
CA GLU A 44 -10.22 4.50 -4.94
C GLU A 44 -10.92 3.46 -4.05
N GLU A 45 -10.90 3.61 -2.72
CA GLU A 45 -11.44 2.65 -1.75
C GLU A 45 -10.92 1.20 -1.86
N LYS A 46 -9.80 0.99 -2.58
CA LYS A 46 -9.18 -0.33 -2.75
C LYS A 46 -8.45 -0.82 -1.50
N ILE A 47 -8.08 0.09 -0.60
CA ILE A 47 -7.44 -0.24 0.67
C ILE A 47 -8.25 0.28 1.85
N ALA A 48 -8.38 -0.54 2.88
CA ALA A 48 -8.99 -0.18 4.15
C ALA A 48 -7.89 0.02 5.21
N SER A 49 -8.12 0.92 6.16
CA SER A 49 -7.20 1.12 7.30
C SER A 49 -7.87 0.60 8.58
N PRO A 50 -7.68 -0.69 8.93
CA PRO A 50 -8.27 -1.29 10.13
C PRO A 50 -7.68 -0.71 11.42
N LYS A 51 -6.44 -0.23 11.36
CA LYS A 51 -5.65 0.27 12.48
C LYS A 51 -4.81 1.44 12.00
N ASN A 52 -4.59 2.43 12.86
CA ASN A 52 -3.79 3.61 12.50
C ASN A 52 -2.42 3.21 11.93
N CYS A 53 -2.08 3.75 10.76
CA CYS A 53 -0.88 3.42 9.97
C CYS A 53 -0.81 2.02 9.33
N TYR A 54 -1.88 1.24 9.37
CA TYR A 54 -1.98 -0.05 8.69
C TYR A 54 -3.01 -0.01 7.58
N TRP A 55 -2.71 -0.69 6.48
CA TRP A 55 -3.54 -0.73 5.29
C TRP A 55 -3.68 -2.18 4.85
N GLU A 56 -4.87 -2.58 4.45
CA GLU A 56 -5.16 -3.91 3.88
C GLU A 56 -5.96 -3.72 2.58
N ILE A 57 -5.90 -4.67 1.65
CA ILE A 57 -6.82 -4.64 0.50
C ILE A 57 -8.23 -4.88 1.00
N LYS A 58 -9.13 -3.95 0.65
CA LYS A 58 -10.56 -4.15 0.80
C LYS A 58 -10.98 -5.08 -0.35
N LYS A 59 -11.30 -6.33 -0.02
CA LYS A 59 -11.80 -7.31 -0.98
C LYS A 59 -13.32 -7.25 -1.06
#